data_AF-A0A370EMX0-F1
#
_entry.id   AF-A0A370EMX0-F1
#
_cell.length_a   1.000
_cell.length_b   1.000
_cell.length_c   1.000
_cell.angle_alpha   90.00
_cell.angle_beta   90.00
_cell.angle_gamma   90.00
#
_symmetry.space_group_name_H-M   'P 1'
#
loop_
_entity.id
_entity.type
_entity.pdbx_description
1 polymer ?
#
loop_
_entity_poly.entity_id
_entity_poly.type
_entity_poly.pdbx_seq_one_letter_code
_entity_poly.pdbx_strand_id
1 'polypeptide(L)'
;MKTFISILFIVNTFIVSAQEKTPQEKFENDLKRNTITLYQLGGIAPKAKTQTDLDFQTKYKVKYYDFGCLAPANISFYEGYNLLALHYLADKYGTEEIKDIRQDILGFDKWNKK
;
A
#
# COMPACT_ATOMS: atom_id res chain seq x y z
N MET A 1 -39.88 -52.66 -1.55
CA MET A 1 -39.46 -52.44 -0.13
C MET A 1 -38.27 -51.50 -0.15
N LYS A 2 -38.40 -50.31 0.48
CA LYS A 2 -37.57 -49.81 1.61
C LYS A 2 -36.06 -49.69 1.26
N THR A 3 -35.33 -48.60 1.37
CA THR A 3 -35.39 -47.29 2.06
C THR A 3 -34.04 -46.62 1.65
N PHE A 4 -34.03 -45.38 1.14
CA PHE A 4 -33.58 -44.15 1.85
C PHE A 4 -32.11 -44.10 2.33
N ILE A 5 -31.48 -42.92 2.07
CA ILE A 5 -30.41 -42.24 2.85
C ILE A 5 -28.97 -42.70 2.49
N SER A 6 -27.97 -41.84 2.23
CA SER A 6 -27.80 -40.42 2.53
C SER A 6 -26.86 -39.74 1.54
N ILE A 7 -27.14 -38.46 1.32
CA ILE A 7 -26.29 -37.49 0.64
C ILE A 7 -25.01 -37.31 1.48
N LEU A 8 -23.84 -37.65 0.93
CA LEU A 8 -22.57 -37.23 1.51
C LEU A 8 -22.29 -35.80 1.01
N PHE A 9 -22.91 -34.82 1.66
CA PHE A 9 -22.46 -33.43 1.59
C PHE A 9 -21.04 -33.41 2.17
N ILE A 10 -20.03 -33.51 1.30
CA ILE A 10 -18.67 -33.12 1.65
C ILE A 10 -18.74 -31.62 1.85
N VAL A 11 -18.89 -31.24 3.13
CA VAL A 11 -18.81 -29.86 3.58
C VAL A 11 -17.38 -29.43 3.27
N ASN A 12 -17.19 -28.77 2.12
CA ASN A 12 -15.99 -28.02 1.84
C ASN A 12 -15.98 -26.90 2.88
N THR A 13 -15.33 -27.17 4.00
CA THR A 13 -15.02 -26.17 5.00
C THR A 13 -14.06 -25.21 4.32
N PHE A 14 -14.62 -24.16 3.71
CA PHE A 14 -13.87 -22.96 3.39
C PHE A 14 -13.40 -22.40 4.73
N ILE A 15 -12.25 -22.87 5.18
CA ILE A 15 -11.46 -22.14 6.15
C ILE A 15 -11.04 -20.89 5.39
N VAL A 16 -11.84 -19.83 5.48
CA VAL A 16 -11.39 -18.47 5.17
C VAL A 16 -10.42 -18.12 6.29
N SER A 17 -9.21 -18.67 6.21
CA SER A 17 -8.08 -18.06 6.90
C SER A 17 -7.95 -16.67 6.29
N ALA A 18 -7.99 -15.62 7.11
CA ALA A 18 -7.63 -14.29 6.66
C ALA A 18 -6.17 -14.34 6.17
N GLN A 19 -5.98 -14.59 4.88
CA GLN A 19 -4.66 -14.57 4.27
C GLN A 19 -4.16 -13.13 4.35
N GLU A 20 -3.01 -12.92 5.01
CA GLU A 20 -2.39 -11.61 5.04
C GLU A 20 -2.08 -11.18 3.60
N LYS A 21 -2.67 -10.07 3.18
CA LYS A 21 -2.43 -9.48 1.87
C LYS A 21 -0.95 -9.12 1.77
N THR A 22 -0.31 -9.42 0.65
CA THR A 22 1.08 -9.00 0.38
C THR A 22 1.14 -7.55 -0.11
N PRO A 23 2.31 -6.88 -0.01
CA PRO A 23 2.47 -5.53 -0.55
C PRO A 23 2.17 -5.46 -2.05
N GLN A 24 2.57 -6.49 -2.79
CA GLN A 24 2.35 -6.65 -4.23
C GLN A 24 0.85 -6.69 -4.56
N GLU A 25 0.10 -7.58 -3.92
CA GLU A 25 -1.35 -7.70 -4.13
C GLU A 25 -2.09 -6.41 -3.75
N LYS A 26 -1.63 -5.70 -2.72
CA LYS A 26 -2.20 -4.40 -2.37
C LYS A 26 -1.91 -3.35 -3.42
N PHE A 27 -0.66 -3.25 -3.87
CA PHE A 27 -0.26 -2.31 -4.91
C PHE A 27 -1.05 -2.54 -6.19
N GLU A 28 -1.15 -3.77 -6.68
CA GLU A 28 -1.90 -4.10 -7.89
C GLU A 28 -3.39 -3.77 -7.78
N ASN A 29 -3.99 -4.00 -6.61
CA ASN A 29 -5.38 -3.65 -6.38
C ASN A 29 -5.61 -2.13 -6.38
N ASP A 30 -4.73 -1.37 -5.73
CA ASP A 30 -4.81 0.08 -5.67
C ASP A 30 -4.52 0.70 -7.04
N LEU A 31 -3.59 0.12 -7.81
CA LEU A 31 -3.29 0.54 -9.17
C LEU A 31 -4.52 0.38 -10.08
N LYS A 32 -5.20 -0.77 -10.04
CA LYS A 32 -6.45 -1.01 -10.79
C LYS A 32 -7.55 -0.02 -10.43
N ARG A 33 -7.54 0.49 -9.20
CA ARG A 33 -8.54 1.44 -8.67
C ARG A 33 -8.11 2.90 -8.79
N ASN A 34 -6.90 3.19 -9.26
CA ASN A 34 -6.28 4.52 -9.22
C ASN A 34 -6.27 5.13 -7.79
N THR A 35 -5.94 4.34 -6.79
CA THR A 35 -5.94 4.72 -5.36
C THR A 35 -4.59 4.50 -4.68
N ILE A 36 -3.48 4.75 -5.39
CA ILE A 36 -2.13 4.59 -4.83
C ILE A 36 -1.96 5.46 -3.58
N THR A 37 -1.45 4.86 -2.51
CA THR A 37 -1.26 5.50 -1.21
C THR A 37 0.18 5.39 -0.76
N LEU A 38 0.87 6.51 -0.57
CA LEU A 38 2.24 6.54 -0.07
C LEU A 38 2.23 6.74 1.44
N TYR A 39 2.90 5.83 2.14
CA TYR A 39 2.88 5.73 3.59
C TYR A 39 4.09 6.43 4.23
N GLN A 40 3.85 7.20 5.29
CA GLN A 40 4.91 7.84 6.07
C GLN A 40 4.71 7.58 7.56
N LEU A 41 5.83 7.48 8.28
CA LEU A 41 5.78 7.52 9.74
C LEU A 41 5.57 8.97 10.18
N GLY A 42 4.57 9.16 11.02
CA GLY A 42 4.35 10.43 11.68
C GLY A 42 5.25 10.61 12.89
N GLY A 43 4.83 11.52 13.75
CA GLY A 43 5.43 11.72 15.05
C GLY A 43 4.45 12.42 15.97
N ILE A 44 4.95 12.83 17.15
CA ILE A 44 4.15 13.55 18.15
C ILE A 44 3.71 14.93 17.63
N ALA A 45 4.51 15.54 16.75
CA ALA A 45 4.14 16.75 16.02
C ALA A 45 3.61 16.37 14.63
N PRO A 46 2.33 16.64 14.32
CA PRO A 46 1.81 16.45 12.97
C PRO A 46 2.59 17.33 12.00
N LYS A 47 3.12 16.74 10.93
CA LYS A 47 3.66 17.54 9.83
C LYS A 47 2.47 18.07 9.03
N ALA A 48 2.27 19.38 9.06
CA ALA A 48 1.22 20.03 8.27
C ALA A 48 1.39 19.68 6.79
N LYS A 49 0.27 19.40 6.10
CA LYS A 49 0.29 19.23 4.64
C LYS A 49 0.67 20.55 4.00
N THR A 50 1.77 20.57 3.26
CA THR A 50 2.21 21.76 2.51
C THR A 50 1.45 21.87 1.19
N GLN A 51 1.49 23.04 0.54
CA GLN A 51 0.92 23.18 -0.81
C GLN A 51 1.66 22.26 -1.81
N THR A 52 2.98 22.14 -1.68
CA THR A 52 3.79 21.20 -2.48
C THR A 52 3.31 19.75 -2.31
N ASP A 53 2.93 19.33 -1.10
CA ASP A 53 2.39 17.99 -0.86
C ASP A 53 1.04 17.77 -1.57
N LEU A 54 0.19 18.81 -1.60
CA LEU A 54 -1.11 18.76 -2.28
C LEU A 54 -0.94 18.73 -3.80
N ASP A 55 -0.01 19.53 -4.32
CA ASP A 55 0.30 19.59 -5.74
C ASP A 55 0.88 18.25 -6.22
N PHE A 56 1.78 17.63 -5.44
CA PHE A 56 2.32 16.30 -5.73
C PHE A 56 1.21 15.23 -5.78
N GLN A 57 0.37 15.17 -4.73
CA GLN A 57 -0.75 14.22 -4.67
C GLN A 57 -1.70 14.39 -5.85
N THR A 58 -1.98 15.63 -6.26
CA THR A 58 -2.85 15.94 -7.40
C THR A 58 -2.20 15.55 -8.73
N LYS A 59 -0.95 15.98 -8.96
CA LYS A 59 -0.19 15.73 -10.19
C LYS A 59 -0.05 14.24 -10.48
N TYR A 60 0.32 13.46 -9.46
CA TYR A 60 0.61 12.03 -9.60
C TYR A 60 -0.56 11.11 -9.21
N LYS A 61 -1.71 11.70 -8.82
CA LYS A 61 -2.93 10.98 -8.40
C LYS A 61 -2.67 9.98 -7.27
N VAL A 62 -1.89 10.40 -6.29
CA VAL A 62 -1.56 9.61 -5.09
C VAL A 62 -2.14 10.26 -3.85
N LYS A 63 -2.19 9.51 -2.74
CA LYS A 63 -2.54 10.02 -1.42
C LYS A 63 -1.41 9.78 -0.45
N TYR A 64 -1.20 10.71 0.49
CA TYR A 64 -0.35 10.46 1.65
C TYR A 64 -1.16 9.91 2.81
N TYR A 65 -0.63 8.85 3.43
CA TYR A 65 -1.13 8.31 4.68
C TYR A 65 -0.05 8.42 5.76
N ASP A 66 -0.38 9.20 6.78
CA ASP A 66 0.47 9.44 7.94
C ASP A 66 -0.03 8.59 9.12
N PHE A 67 0.83 7.73 9.64
CA PHE A 67 0.53 6.89 10.81
C PHE A 67 0.45 7.66 12.13
N GLY A 68 0.84 8.94 12.16
CA GLY A 68 0.86 9.76 13.35
C GLY A 68 1.82 9.21 14.41
N CYS A 69 1.38 9.18 15.67
CA CYS A 69 2.20 8.71 16.79
C CYS A 69 2.30 7.19 16.92
N LEU A 70 1.53 6.43 16.14
CA LEU A 70 1.47 4.97 16.24
C LEU A 70 1.99 4.32 14.96
N ALA A 71 3.24 3.87 14.99
CA ALA A 71 3.79 3.07 13.90
C ALA A 71 2.99 1.77 13.72
N PRO A 72 2.77 1.32 12.48
CA PRO A 72 2.10 0.05 12.24
C PRO A 72 2.99 -1.12 12.69
N ALA A 73 2.38 -2.22 13.13
CA ALA A 73 3.12 -3.41 13.56
C ALA A 73 3.96 -4.05 12.43
N ASN A 74 3.49 -3.96 11.19
CA ASN A 74 4.18 -4.51 10.02
C ASN A 74 4.75 -3.41 9.12
N ILE A 75 5.81 -2.73 9.58
CA ILE A 75 6.46 -1.65 8.83
C ILE A 75 6.95 -2.14 7.45
N SER A 76 7.52 -3.35 7.39
CA SER A 76 8.04 -3.96 6.15
C SER A 76 6.99 -4.06 5.04
N PHE A 77 5.73 -4.30 5.40
CA PHE A 77 4.64 -4.33 4.42
C PHE A 77 4.47 -2.98 3.71
N TYR A 78 4.41 -1.88 4.48
CA TYR A 78 4.20 -0.54 3.93
C TYR A 78 5.42 -0.03 3.18
N GLU A 79 6.61 -0.38 3.64
CA GLU A 79 7.85 -0.10 2.93
C GLU A 79 7.87 -0.80 1.56
N GLY A 80 7.57 -2.11 1.52
CA GLY A 80 7.50 -2.88 0.27
C GLY A 80 6.45 -2.33 -0.70
N TYR A 81 5.30 -1.90 -0.18
CA TYR A 81 4.26 -1.25 -1.00
C TYR A 81 4.78 0.06 -1.59
N ASN A 82 5.39 0.92 -0.77
CA ASN A 82 5.90 2.21 -1.22
C ASN A 82 6.98 2.07 -2.29
N LEU A 83 7.89 1.09 -2.15
CA LEU A 83 8.91 0.81 -3.17
C LEU A 83 8.27 0.50 -4.53
N LEU A 84 7.24 -0.35 -4.56
CA LEU A 84 6.50 -0.67 -5.79
C LEU A 84 5.84 0.59 -6.39
N ALA A 85 5.21 1.40 -5.54
CA ALA A 85 4.57 2.63 -5.97
C ALA A 85 5.58 3.66 -6.50
N LEU A 86 6.70 3.87 -5.83
CA LEU A 86 7.77 4.79 -6.25
C LEU A 86 8.38 4.36 -7.59
N HIS A 87 8.66 3.06 -7.76
CA HIS A 87 9.12 2.52 -9.05
C HIS A 87 8.09 2.77 -10.16
N TYR A 88 6.82 2.44 -9.94
CA TYR A 88 5.76 2.70 -10.93
C TYR A 88 5.64 4.18 -11.29
N LEU A 89 5.69 5.08 -10.31
CA LEU A 89 5.62 6.52 -10.55
C LEU A 89 6.84 7.01 -11.34
N ALA A 90 8.03 6.53 -11.00
CA ALA A 90 9.26 6.89 -11.69
C ALA A 90 9.30 6.38 -13.12
N ASP A 91 8.85 5.14 -13.35
CA ASP A 91 8.74 4.57 -14.70
C ASP A 91 7.73 5.33 -15.57
N LYS A 92 6.67 5.86 -14.95
CA LYS A 92 5.59 6.56 -15.64
C LYS A 92 5.85 8.05 -15.89
N TYR A 93 6.51 8.73 -14.95
CA TYR A 93 6.66 10.19 -14.94
C TYR A 93 8.12 10.66 -14.95
N GLY A 94 9.08 9.75 -14.83
CA GLY A 94 10.51 10.06 -14.74
C GLY A 94 11.03 10.11 -13.30
N THR A 95 12.20 9.55 -13.08
CA THR A 95 12.80 9.42 -11.74
C THR A 95 13.07 10.77 -11.08
N GLU A 96 13.61 11.75 -11.81
CA GLU A 96 13.94 13.08 -11.26
C GLU A 96 12.68 13.81 -10.77
N GLU A 97 11.56 13.68 -11.47
CA GLU A 97 10.28 14.29 -11.06
C GLU A 97 9.70 13.69 -9.77
N ILE A 98 10.04 12.43 -9.47
CA ILE A 98 9.57 11.73 -8.27
C ILE A 98 10.52 11.95 -7.08
N LYS A 99 11.79 12.30 -7.31
CA LYS A 99 12.74 12.60 -6.22
C LYS A 99 12.36 13.80 -5.36
N ASP A 100 11.56 14.72 -5.91
CA ASP A 100 11.00 15.88 -5.18
C ASP A 100 9.93 15.50 -4.15
N ILE A 101 9.55 14.23 -4.07
CA ILE A 101 8.64 13.73 -3.04
C ILE A 101 9.23 13.92 -1.63
N ARG A 102 8.34 13.92 -0.65
CA ARG A 102 8.70 13.84 0.77
C ARG A 102 9.68 12.70 1.06
N GLN A 103 10.78 13.06 1.68
CA GLN A 103 11.87 12.14 2.01
C GLN A 103 11.54 11.22 3.20
N ASP A 104 10.46 11.50 3.94
CA ASP A 104 9.99 10.69 5.07
C ASP A 104 8.95 9.61 4.69
N ILE A 105 8.71 9.43 3.38
CA ILE A 105 8.00 8.26 2.87
C ILE A 105 8.80 6.99 3.23
N LEU A 106 8.11 6.00 3.81
CA LEU A 106 8.74 4.73 4.18
C LEU A 106 9.40 4.08 2.96
N GLY A 107 10.69 3.74 3.09
CA GLY A 107 11.48 3.11 2.02
C GLY A 107 12.02 4.05 0.95
N PHE A 108 11.79 5.37 1.07
CA PHE A 108 12.31 6.34 0.10
C PHE A 108 13.83 6.31 0.00
N ASP A 109 14.53 6.21 1.14
CA ASP A 109 15.99 6.15 1.20
C ASP A 109 16.56 4.91 0.49
N LYS A 110 15.81 3.79 0.48
CA LYS A 110 16.16 2.56 -0.23
C LYS A 110 15.93 2.69 -1.73
N TRP A 111 14.85 3.38 -2.12
CA TRP A 111 14.54 3.66 -3.52
C TRP A 111 15.57 4.61 -4.15
N ASN A 112 15.94 5.69 -3.45
CA ASN A 112 16.82 6.75 -3.97
C ASN A 112 18.32 6.39 -4.01
N LYS A 113 18.71 5.21 -3.51
CA LYS A 113 20.09 4.70 -3.58
C LYS A 113 20.42 3.94 -4.88
N LYS A 114 19.42 3.73 -5.74
CA LYS A 114 19.56 3.09 -7.06
C LYS A 114 19.60 4.14 -8.16
#